data_AF-A0A914VIJ5-F1
#
_entry.id   AF-A0A914VIJ5-F1
#
_cell.length_a   1.000
_cell.length_b   1.000
_cell.length_c   1.000
_cell.angle_alpha   90.00
_cell.angle_beta   90.00
_cell.angle_gamma   90.00
#
_symmetry.space_group_name_H-M   'P 1'
#
loop_
_entity.id
_entity.type
_entity.pdbx_description
1 polymer ?
#
loop_
_entity_poly.entity_id
_entity_poly.type
_entity_poly.pdbx_seq_one_letter_code
_entity_poly.pdbx_strand_id
1 'polypeptide(L)'
;MSKLKGQRLETEVERCRAECNWRRLFELMTHIRAKGSGLESLANFLLGEYQLENFADEQCVALGGYLRPDVGNTDPLRSSEGHLRAVLADGDAKPYVALESHLMLAKLHYLCADFEQAVVDVDNAKLERNDIQFQTLRTLRLVAEAYAIKGRLLI
;
A
#
# COMPACT_ATOMS: atom_id res chain seq x y z
N MET A 1 19.01 24.83 -3.60
CA MET A 1 17.98 24.91 -2.54
C MET A 1 16.83 23.89 -2.67
N SER A 2 16.81 22.99 -3.67
CA SER A 2 15.71 22.03 -3.88
C SER A 2 15.82 20.73 -3.06
N LYS A 3 17.01 20.17 -2.88
CA LYS A 3 17.21 18.86 -2.20
C LYS A 3 16.70 18.81 -0.75
N LEU A 4 16.89 19.88 0.02
CA LEU A 4 16.45 19.95 1.42
C LEU A 4 14.92 20.01 1.56
N LYS A 5 14.23 20.61 0.58
CA LYS A 5 12.75 20.63 0.55
C LYS A 5 12.19 19.24 0.22
N GLY A 6 12.82 18.54 -0.72
CA GLY A 6 12.46 17.15 -1.06
C GLY A 6 12.65 16.19 0.12
N GLN A 7 13.79 16.27 0.81
CA GLN A 7 14.05 15.44 2.00
C GLN A 7 13.04 15.68 3.12
N ARG A 8 12.66 16.94 3.38
CA ARG A 8 11.64 17.26 4.38
C ARG A 8 10.28 16.66 4.02
N LEU A 9 9.89 16.72 2.74
CA LEU A 9 8.64 16.12 2.27
C LEU A 9 8.68 14.59 2.40
N GLU A 10 9.77 13.95 2.02
CA GLU A 10 9.97 12.50 2.15
C GLU A 10 9.84 12.04 3.60
N THR A 11 10.52 12.70 4.53
CA THR A 11 10.42 12.40 5.97
C THR A 11 8.98 12.56 6.50
N GLU A 12 8.29 13.62 6.09
CA GLU A 12 6.90 13.86 6.49
C GLU A 12 5.96 12.77 5.94
N VAL A 13 6.15 12.37 4.68
CA VAL A 13 5.37 11.29 4.04
C VAL A 13 5.59 9.97 4.76
N GLU A 14 6.84 9.58 5.03
CA GLU A 14 7.15 8.35 5.76
C GLU A 14 6.58 8.36 7.18
N ARG A 15 6.61 9.52 7.87
CA ARG A 15 5.94 9.64 9.17
C ARG A 15 4.44 9.41 9.07
N CYS A 16 3.76 10.03 8.09
CA CYS A 16 2.32 9.85 7.90
C CYS A 16 1.97 8.39 7.65
N ARG A 17 2.77 7.68 6.84
CA ARG A 17 2.58 6.26 6.55
C ARG A 17 2.82 5.37 7.78
N ALA A 18 3.82 5.71 8.60
CA ALA A 18 4.14 4.97 9.82
C ALA A 18 3.09 5.14 10.92
N GLU A 19 2.48 6.33 11.02
CA GLU A 19 1.44 6.68 12.00
C GLU A 19 0.02 6.41 11.50
N CYS A 20 -0.15 5.85 10.29
CA CYS A 20 -1.44 5.68 9.61
C CYS A 20 -2.25 7.00 9.50
N ASN A 21 -1.57 8.14 9.37
CA ASN A 21 -2.21 9.45 9.22
C ASN A 21 -2.56 9.70 7.74
N TRP A 22 -3.52 8.95 7.23
CA TRP A 22 -3.91 8.94 5.80
C TRP A 22 -4.47 10.28 5.35
N ARG A 23 -5.22 10.98 6.23
CA ARG A 23 -5.70 12.33 5.97
C ARG A 23 -4.55 13.29 5.65
N ARG A 24 -3.50 13.27 6.48
CA ARG A 24 -2.32 14.12 6.25
C ARG A 24 -1.58 13.73 4.98
N LEU A 25 -1.44 12.42 4.70
CA LEU A 25 -0.83 11.95 3.45
C LEU A 25 -1.57 12.48 2.22
N PHE A 26 -2.91 12.49 2.25
CA PHE A 26 -3.73 13.03 1.17
C PHE A 26 -3.51 14.53 0.95
N GLU A 27 -3.43 15.32 2.02
CA GLU A 27 -3.11 16.76 1.93
C GLU A 27 -1.76 17.02 1.25
N LEU A 28 -0.79 16.13 1.45
CA LEU A 28 0.55 16.22 0.85
C LEU A 28 0.60 15.77 -0.61
N MET A 29 -0.46 15.15 -1.15
CA MET A 29 -0.45 14.54 -2.48
C MET A 29 -0.16 15.55 -3.61
N THR A 30 -0.63 16.78 -3.47
CA THR A 30 -0.32 17.87 -4.42
C THR A 30 1.16 18.20 -4.46
N HIS A 31 1.85 18.17 -3.31
CA HIS A 31 3.29 18.38 -3.19
C HIS A 31 4.10 17.18 -3.65
N ILE A 32 3.63 15.95 -3.38
CA ILE A 32 4.24 14.70 -3.86
C ILE A 32 4.29 14.69 -5.39
N ARG A 33 3.19 15.06 -6.05
CA ARG A 33 3.06 15.08 -7.51
C ARG A 33 3.73 16.28 -8.19
N ALA A 34 4.18 17.28 -7.43
CA ALA A 34 4.78 18.47 -8.00
C ALA A 34 6.12 18.14 -8.66
N LYS A 35 6.38 18.72 -9.82
CA LYS A 35 7.65 18.51 -10.55
C LYS A 35 8.86 18.96 -9.73
N GLY A 36 9.88 18.12 -9.65
CA GLY A 36 11.05 18.29 -8.81
C GLY A 36 10.85 17.98 -7.31
N SER A 37 9.77 17.30 -6.92
CA SER A 37 9.53 16.94 -5.50
C SER A 37 10.51 15.87 -5.01
N GLY A 38 11.00 15.04 -5.92
CA GLY A 38 11.78 13.83 -5.62
C GLY A 38 10.92 12.62 -5.27
N LEU A 39 9.58 12.77 -5.22
CA LEU A 39 8.61 11.71 -4.90
C LEU A 39 7.60 11.48 -6.04
N GLU A 40 7.70 12.19 -7.16
CA GLU A 40 6.78 12.06 -8.30
C GLU A 40 6.61 10.61 -8.77
N SER A 41 7.69 9.83 -8.81
CA SER A 41 7.66 8.42 -9.20
C SER A 41 6.93 7.53 -8.19
N LEU A 42 6.83 7.95 -6.93
CA LEU A 42 6.09 7.25 -5.88
C LEU A 42 4.63 7.71 -5.79
N ALA A 43 4.21 8.72 -6.57
CA ALA A 43 2.89 9.31 -6.43
C ALA A 43 1.75 8.30 -6.65
N ASN A 44 1.84 7.45 -7.67
CA ASN A 44 0.84 6.42 -7.92
C ASN A 44 0.79 5.43 -6.75
N PHE A 45 1.95 4.95 -6.30
CA PHE A 45 2.03 4.02 -5.18
C PHE A 45 1.39 4.60 -3.90
N LEU A 46 1.76 5.83 -3.53
CA LEU A 46 1.24 6.51 -2.34
C LEU A 46 -0.26 6.83 -2.44
N LEU A 47 -0.76 7.12 -3.64
CA LEU A 47 -2.19 7.34 -3.87
C LEU A 47 -2.99 6.04 -3.75
N GLY A 48 -2.47 4.95 -4.33
CA GLY A 48 -3.07 3.62 -4.18
C GLY A 48 -3.11 3.16 -2.74
N GLU A 49 -1.99 3.30 -2.00
CA GLU A 49 -1.90 3.00 -0.57
C GLU A 49 -2.91 3.83 0.24
N TYR A 50 -2.94 5.15 0.03
CA TYR A 50 -3.89 6.04 0.72
C TYR A 50 -5.35 5.58 0.51
N GLN A 51 -5.75 5.32 -0.74
CA GLN A 51 -7.12 4.93 -1.06
C GLN A 51 -7.51 3.61 -0.39
N LEU A 52 -6.62 2.62 -0.40
CA LEU A 52 -6.84 1.32 0.21
C LEU A 52 -6.93 1.42 1.73
N GLU A 53 -5.96 2.06 2.38
CA GLU A 53 -5.90 2.13 3.84
C GLU A 53 -7.00 3.02 4.41
N ASN A 54 -7.37 4.11 3.72
CA ASN A 54 -8.50 4.94 4.12
C ASN A 54 -9.83 4.16 4.02
N PHE A 55 -10.02 3.38 2.96
CA PHE A 55 -11.19 2.50 2.82
C PHE A 55 -11.24 1.45 3.95
N ALA A 56 -10.10 0.83 4.25
CA ALA A 56 -10.00 -0.15 5.33
C ALA A 56 -10.31 0.46 6.70
N ASP A 57 -9.78 1.65 7.00
CA ASP A 57 -10.07 2.37 8.24
C ASP A 57 -11.56 2.73 8.37
N GLU A 58 -12.17 3.23 7.30
CA GLU A 58 -13.61 3.55 7.27
C GLU A 58 -14.48 2.32 7.51
N GLN A 59 -14.16 1.20 6.84
CA GLN A 59 -14.86 -0.06 7.04
C GLN A 59 -14.67 -0.61 8.46
N CYS A 60 -13.44 -0.56 8.98
CA CYS A 60 -13.10 -0.99 10.33
C CYS A 60 -13.92 -0.22 11.37
N VAL A 61 -13.99 1.11 11.26
CA VAL A 61 -14.82 1.95 12.13
C VAL A 61 -16.30 1.59 11.99
N ALA A 62 -16.82 1.44 10.76
CA ALA A 62 -18.21 1.12 10.50
C ALA A 62 -18.65 -0.25 11.05
N LEU A 63 -17.73 -1.23 11.08
CA LEU A 63 -17.99 -2.60 11.52
C LEU A 63 -17.53 -2.88 12.96
N GLY A 64 -17.13 -1.85 13.72
CA GLY A 64 -16.76 -2.00 15.14
C GLY A 64 -15.42 -2.69 15.38
N GLY A 65 -14.43 -2.42 14.53
CA GLY A 65 -13.05 -2.91 14.66
C GLY A 65 -12.70 -4.07 13.73
N TYR A 66 -13.55 -4.40 12.76
CA TYR A 66 -13.35 -5.56 11.88
C TYR A 66 -13.30 -5.14 10.41
N LEU A 67 -12.43 -5.82 9.66
CA LEU A 67 -12.45 -5.79 8.19
C LEU A 67 -13.25 -6.99 7.69
N ARG A 68 -14.07 -6.77 6.66
CA ARG A 68 -14.90 -7.80 6.05
C ARG A 68 -14.66 -7.85 4.53
N PRO A 69 -14.09 -8.96 4.02
CA PRO A 69 -14.10 -9.28 2.60
C PRO A 69 -15.51 -9.26 2.03
N ASP A 70 -15.70 -8.53 0.93
CA ASP A 70 -16.98 -8.44 0.22
C ASP A 70 -16.72 -8.10 -1.26
N VAL A 71 -17.45 -8.78 -2.16
CA VAL A 71 -17.34 -8.53 -3.61
C VAL A 71 -17.72 -7.09 -3.97
N GLY A 72 -18.61 -6.48 -3.20
CA GLY A 72 -19.01 -5.07 -3.32
C GLY A 72 -17.88 -4.08 -3.06
N ASN A 73 -16.75 -4.51 -2.49
CA ASN A 73 -15.57 -3.67 -2.29
C ASN A 73 -14.75 -3.48 -3.58
N THR A 74 -15.03 -4.25 -4.65
CA THR A 74 -14.31 -4.17 -5.93
C THR A 74 -14.41 -2.79 -6.58
N ASP A 75 -15.61 -2.23 -6.69
CA ASP A 75 -15.82 -0.93 -7.32
C ASP A 75 -15.16 0.24 -6.56
N PRO A 76 -15.31 0.38 -5.23
CA PRO A 76 -14.61 1.45 -4.51
C PRO A 76 -13.08 1.29 -4.52
N LEU A 77 -12.56 0.07 -4.60
CA LEU A 77 -11.11 -0.18 -4.59
C LEU A 77 -10.46 -0.21 -5.98
N ARG A 78 -11.25 -0.18 -7.07
CA ARG A 78 -10.76 -0.23 -8.46
C ARG A 78 -9.71 0.83 -8.78
N SER A 79 -9.89 2.05 -8.26
CA SER A 79 -8.90 3.13 -8.46
C SER A 79 -7.56 2.80 -7.79
N SER A 80 -7.61 2.30 -6.56
CA SER A 80 -6.41 1.93 -5.80
C SER A 80 -5.63 0.82 -6.51
N GLU A 81 -6.35 -0.21 -6.97
CA GLU A 81 -5.80 -1.32 -7.74
C GLU A 81 -5.09 -0.82 -9.02
N GLY A 82 -5.74 0.08 -9.77
CA GLY A 82 -5.16 0.66 -10.98
C GLY A 82 -3.86 1.42 -10.73
N HIS A 83 -3.78 2.19 -9.64
CA HIS A 83 -2.56 2.90 -9.26
C HIS A 83 -1.42 1.94 -8.87
N LEU A 84 -1.72 0.91 -8.08
CA LEU A 84 -0.74 -0.08 -7.64
C LEU A 84 -0.22 -0.93 -8.82
N ARG A 85 -1.11 -1.33 -9.74
CA ARG A 85 -0.73 -2.05 -10.97
C ARG A 85 0.11 -1.18 -11.90
N ALA A 86 -0.17 0.11 -12.01
CA ALA A 86 0.64 1.03 -12.81
C ALA A 86 2.10 1.10 -12.32
N VAL A 87 2.31 1.04 -10.99
CA VAL A 87 3.67 1.00 -10.39
C VAL A 87 4.42 -0.25 -10.80
N LEU A 88 3.74 -1.40 -10.86
CA LEU A 88 4.36 -2.67 -11.27
C LEU A 88 4.60 -2.73 -12.78
N ALA A 89 3.73 -2.09 -13.58
CA ALA A 89 3.85 -2.05 -15.03
C ALA A 89 5.00 -1.15 -15.53
N ASP A 90 5.39 -0.14 -14.74
CA ASP A 90 6.46 0.80 -15.10
C ASP A 90 7.85 0.13 -15.17
N GLY A 91 8.03 -1.03 -14.53
CA GLY A 91 9.27 -1.84 -14.58
C GLY A 91 10.48 -1.24 -13.85
N ASP A 92 10.51 0.08 -13.67
CA ASP A 92 11.57 0.85 -13.01
C ASP A 92 11.34 1.06 -11.50
N ALA A 93 10.28 0.47 -10.95
CA ALA A 93 9.98 0.56 -9.53
C ALA A 93 11.13 -0.04 -8.69
N LYS A 94 11.54 0.69 -7.66
CA LYS A 94 12.54 0.19 -6.71
C LYS A 94 12.05 -1.14 -6.11
N PRO A 95 12.93 -2.12 -5.83
CA PRO A 95 12.50 -3.45 -5.37
C PRO A 95 11.58 -3.44 -4.14
N TYR A 96 11.82 -2.55 -3.18
CA TYR A 96 10.95 -2.43 -2.00
C TYR A 96 9.56 -1.88 -2.36
N VAL A 97 9.46 -0.98 -3.36
CA VAL A 97 8.18 -0.44 -3.82
C VAL A 97 7.39 -1.52 -4.54
N ALA A 98 8.05 -2.31 -5.39
CA ALA A 98 7.40 -3.44 -6.05
C ALA A 98 6.90 -4.48 -5.04
N LEU A 99 7.71 -4.82 -4.03
CA LEU A 99 7.31 -5.70 -2.93
C LEU A 99 6.10 -5.15 -2.19
N GLU A 100 6.13 -3.87 -1.77
CA GLU A 100 5.02 -3.27 -1.03
C GLU A 100 3.76 -3.14 -1.90
N SER A 101 3.88 -2.86 -3.19
CA SER A 101 2.75 -2.85 -4.13
C SER A 101 2.05 -4.21 -4.19
N HIS A 102 2.81 -5.31 -4.22
CA HIS A 102 2.22 -6.66 -4.17
C HIS A 102 1.53 -6.93 -2.82
N LEU A 103 2.11 -6.52 -1.69
CA LEU A 103 1.45 -6.65 -0.38
C LEU A 103 0.15 -5.84 -0.29
N MET A 104 0.14 -4.63 -0.86
CA MET A 104 -1.07 -3.80 -0.95
C MET A 104 -2.13 -4.42 -1.86
N LEU A 105 -1.74 -4.95 -3.01
CA LEU A 105 -2.66 -5.67 -3.90
C LEU A 105 -3.23 -6.93 -3.24
N ALA A 106 -2.43 -7.70 -2.51
CA ALA A 106 -2.90 -8.85 -1.76
C ALA A 106 -3.99 -8.47 -0.75
N LYS A 107 -3.77 -7.40 0.02
CA LYS A 107 -4.76 -6.87 0.97
C LYS A 107 -6.02 -6.39 0.24
N LEU A 108 -5.87 -5.68 -0.87
CA LEU A 108 -6.96 -5.19 -1.69
C LEU A 108 -7.83 -6.34 -2.22
N HIS A 109 -7.25 -7.33 -2.88
CA HIS A 109 -8.00 -8.46 -3.44
C HIS A 109 -8.64 -9.31 -2.33
N TYR A 110 -7.97 -9.46 -1.18
CA TYR A 110 -8.60 -10.09 -0.01
C TYR A 110 -9.84 -9.31 0.46
N LEU A 111 -9.79 -7.97 0.54
CA LEU A 111 -10.97 -7.16 0.87
C LEU A 111 -12.06 -7.24 -0.19
N CYS A 112 -11.72 -7.43 -1.47
CA CYS A 112 -12.68 -7.65 -2.56
C CYS A 112 -13.24 -9.09 -2.61
N ALA A 113 -12.86 -9.96 -1.67
CA ALA A 113 -13.16 -11.39 -1.70
C ALA A 113 -12.62 -12.13 -2.94
N ASP A 114 -11.63 -11.56 -3.62
CA ASP A 114 -10.85 -12.20 -4.68
C ASP A 114 -9.64 -12.91 -4.08
N PHE A 115 -9.92 -14.03 -3.41
CA PHE A 115 -8.93 -14.75 -2.62
C PHE A 115 -7.84 -15.41 -3.47
N GLU A 116 -8.19 -15.89 -4.66
CA GLU A 116 -7.22 -16.51 -5.57
C GLU A 116 -6.15 -15.48 -5.98
N GLN A 117 -6.60 -14.29 -6.41
CA GLN A 117 -5.67 -13.24 -6.78
C GLN A 117 -4.87 -12.72 -5.57
N ALA A 118 -5.47 -12.68 -4.38
CA ALA A 118 -4.76 -12.31 -3.16
C ALA A 118 -3.57 -13.24 -2.86
N VAL A 119 -3.73 -14.57 -3.03
CA VAL A 119 -2.61 -15.53 -2.88
C VAL A 119 -1.53 -15.27 -3.91
N VAL A 120 -1.91 -15.08 -5.17
CA VAL A 120 -0.96 -14.77 -6.26
C VAL A 120 -0.14 -13.54 -5.93
N ASP A 121 -0.74 -12.50 -5.37
CA ASP A 121 -0.03 -11.28 -4.99
C ASP A 121 0.91 -11.48 -3.80
N VAL A 122 0.53 -12.27 -2.79
CA VAL A 122 1.45 -12.61 -1.68
C VAL A 122 2.66 -13.38 -2.20
N ASP A 123 2.45 -14.35 -3.09
CA ASP A 123 3.55 -15.13 -3.67
C ASP A 123 4.46 -14.25 -4.56
N ASN A 124 3.87 -13.31 -5.31
CA ASN A 124 4.62 -12.32 -6.10
C ASN A 124 5.43 -11.34 -5.24
N ALA A 125 5.01 -11.07 -4.00
CA ALA A 125 5.78 -10.27 -3.04
C ALA A 125 7.06 -10.99 -2.58
N LYS A 126 7.18 -12.31 -2.77
CA LYS A 126 8.38 -13.13 -2.51
C LYS A 126 8.94 -12.94 -1.09
N LEU A 127 8.05 -12.94 -0.09
CA LEU A 127 8.39 -12.68 1.32
C LEU A 127 9.43 -13.65 1.92
N GLU A 128 9.61 -14.82 1.32
CA GLU A 128 10.51 -15.89 1.79
C GLU A 128 11.98 -15.68 1.38
N ARG A 129 12.30 -14.60 0.65
CA ARG A 129 13.68 -14.34 0.26
C ARG A 129 14.53 -13.85 1.44
N ASN A 130 15.68 -14.49 1.64
CA ASN A 130 16.62 -14.19 2.72
C ASN A 130 17.24 -12.77 2.66
N ASP A 131 17.11 -12.05 1.55
CA ASP A 131 17.69 -10.71 1.35
C ASP A 131 16.76 -9.56 1.76
N ILE A 132 15.52 -9.86 2.18
CA ILE A 132 14.55 -8.84 2.56
C ILE A 132 14.68 -8.52 4.05
N GLN A 133 15.02 -7.27 4.37
CA GLN A 133 15.01 -6.76 5.74
C GLN A 133 13.80 -5.86 5.99
N PHE A 134 13.01 -6.21 7.01
CA PHE A 134 11.84 -5.44 7.44
C PHE A 134 12.24 -4.45 8.54
N GLN A 135 12.78 -3.29 8.14
CA GLN A 135 13.41 -2.35 9.06
C GLN A 135 12.44 -1.39 9.77
N THR A 136 11.23 -1.22 9.25
CA THR A 136 10.23 -0.30 9.82
C THR A 136 9.05 -1.06 10.39
N LEU A 137 8.40 -0.49 11.41
CA LEU A 137 7.17 -1.05 11.97
C LEU A 137 6.08 -1.17 10.90
N ARG A 138 6.02 -0.23 9.95
CA ARG A 138 5.08 -0.29 8.83
C ARG A 138 5.34 -1.50 7.95
N THR A 139 6.57 -1.72 7.52
CA THR A 139 6.88 -2.89 6.68
C THR A 139 6.61 -4.20 7.42
N LEU A 140 6.92 -4.27 8.73
CA LEU A 140 6.55 -5.41 9.57
C LEU A 140 5.03 -5.63 9.64
N ARG A 141 4.24 -4.56 9.78
CA ARG A 141 2.77 -4.62 9.74
C ARG A 141 2.27 -5.21 8.43
N LEU A 142 2.78 -4.74 7.29
CA LEU A 142 2.37 -5.25 5.98
C LEU A 142 2.66 -6.74 5.80
N VAL A 143 3.83 -7.18 6.23
CA VAL A 143 4.25 -8.58 6.14
C VAL A 143 3.38 -9.45 7.05
N ALA A 144 3.10 -8.99 8.27
CA ALA A 144 2.20 -9.67 9.18
C ALA A 144 0.78 -9.80 8.61
N GLU A 145 0.25 -8.72 8.02
CA GLU A 145 -1.06 -8.72 7.34
C GLU A 145 -1.07 -9.71 6.16
N ALA A 146 -0.03 -9.73 5.33
CA ALA A 146 0.07 -10.65 4.19
C ALA A 146 0.16 -12.12 4.61
N TYR A 147 0.95 -12.45 5.64
CA TYR A 147 0.97 -13.80 6.20
C TYR A 147 -0.36 -14.19 6.84
N ALA A 148 -1.06 -13.24 7.47
CA ALA A 148 -2.40 -13.50 8.00
C ALA A 148 -3.41 -13.79 6.88
N ILE A 149 -3.34 -13.06 5.75
CA ILE A 149 -4.14 -13.35 4.55
C ILE A 149 -3.82 -14.76 4.03
N LYS A 150 -2.54 -15.04 3.76
CA LYS A 150 -2.10 -16.37 3.27
C LYS A 150 -2.54 -17.49 4.21
N GLY A 151 -2.39 -17.30 5.52
CA GLY A 151 -2.81 -18.29 6.52
C GLY A 151 -4.32 -18.51 6.57
N ARG A 152 -5.15 -17.46 6.42
CA ARG A 152 -6.62 -17.58 6.39
C ARG A 152 -7.14 -18.29 5.15
N LEU A 153 -6.41 -18.23 4.04
CA LEU A 153 -6.79 -18.86 2.77
C LEU A 153 -6.34 -20.33 2.66
N LEU A 154 -5.53 -20.81 3.61
CA LEU A 154 -5.06 -22.20 3.68
C LEU A 154 -5.93 -23.11 4.58
N ILE A 155 -6.94 -22.56 5.26
CA ILE A 155 -7.84 -23.26 6.18
C ILE A 155 -9.28 -23.25 5.66
#